data_AF-A0A2V8MBD6-F1
#
_entry.id   AF-A0A2V8MBD6-F1
#
_cell.length_a   1.000
_cell.length_b   1.000
_cell.length_c   1.000
_cell.angle_alpha   90.00
_cell.angle_beta   90.00
_cell.angle_gamma   90.00
#
_symmetry.space_group_name_H-M   'P 1'
#
loop_
_entity.id
_entity.type
_entity.pdbx_description
1 polymer ?
#
loop_
_entity_poly.entity_id
_entity_poly.type
_entity_poly.pdbx_seq_one_letter_code
_entity_poly.pdbx_strand_id
1 'polypeptide(L)'
;MSSKWRRFEVLLPLQFNDGRDVSGELLAEAVLEIVDHFGAASYETQKVEGHWRQGAVIVRDNLVKLVVDVPDLPGNRRWMKDYKERWRYRLEQVDLWMISQAVEVE
;
A
#
# COMPACT_ATOMS: atom_id res chain seq x y z
N MET A 1 -3.78 -29.13 -6.17
CA MET A 1 -4.17 -28.32 -4.99
C MET A 1 -4.33 -26.90 -5.50
N SER A 2 -5.51 -26.28 -5.37
CA SER A 2 -5.66 -24.86 -5.69
C SER A 2 -4.71 -24.09 -4.76
N SER A 3 -3.63 -23.53 -5.30
CA SER A 3 -2.80 -22.61 -4.54
C SER A 3 -3.65 -21.36 -4.30
N LYS A 4 -4.07 -21.13 -3.06
CA LYS A 4 -4.81 -19.91 -2.72
C LYS A 4 -3.82 -18.76 -2.72
N TRP A 5 -3.99 -17.82 -3.65
CA TRP A 5 -3.21 -16.58 -3.68
C TRP A 5 -4.02 -15.44 -3.06
N ARG A 6 -3.30 -14.40 -2.64
CA ARG A 6 -3.86 -13.18 -2.09
C ARG A 6 -3.18 -11.99 -2.71
N ARG A 7 -3.98 -11.10 -3.29
CA ARG A 7 -3.54 -9.77 -3.71
C ARG A 7 -3.65 -8.82 -2.54
N PHE A 8 -2.60 -8.04 -2.32
CA PHE A 8 -2.64 -6.82 -1.53
C PHE A 8 -2.46 -5.62 -2.45
N GLU A 9 -3.29 -4.59 -2.24
CA GLU A 9 -3.16 -3.29 -2.89
C GLU A 9 -2.93 -2.25 -1.80
N VAL A 10 -1.85 -1.48 -1.90
CA VAL A 10 -1.52 -0.38 -0.99
C VAL A 10 -1.57 0.92 -1.76
N LEU A 11 -2.29 1.91 -1.24
CA LEU A 11 -2.25 3.27 -1.78
C LEU A 11 -1.21 4.06 -0.99
N LEU A 12 -0.07 4.35 -1.64
CA LEU A 12 0.98 5.16 -1.04
C LEU A 12 0.70 6.64 -1.36
N PRO A 13 0.63 7.52 -0.35
CA PRO A 13 0.46 8.95 -0.55
C PRO A 13 1.68 9.57 -1.19
N LEU A 14 1.45 10.50 -2.10
CA LEU A 14 2.49 11.36 -2.67
C LEU A 14 2.75 12.60 -1.81
N GLN A 15 1.96 12.81 -0.75
CA GLN A 15 2.08 13.94 0.17
C GLN A 15 1.90 13.48 1.63
N PHE A 16 2.67 14.06 2.54
CA PHE A 16 2.43 13.95 3.97
C PHE A 16 1.09 14.63 4.32
N ASN A 17 0.54 14.33 5.49
CA ASN A 17 -0.72 14.95 5.96
C ASN A 17 -0.66 16.49 6.08
N ASP A 18 0.54 17.06 6.18
CA ASP A 18 0.75 18.52 6.21
C ASP A 18 0.91 19.14 4.80
N GLY A 19 0.82 18.32 3.75
CA GLY A 19 0.88 18.75 2.35
C GLY A 19 2.28 18.79 1.74
N ARG A 20 3.35 18.50 2.50
CA ARG A 20 4.70 18.35 1.92
C ARG A 20 4.73 17.13 1.00
N ASP A 21 5.49 17.21 -0.10
CA ASP A 21 5.65 16.06 -1.00
C ASP A 21 6.49 14.96 -0.35
N VAL A 22 6.09 13.70 -0.56
CA VAL A 22 6.88 12.52 -0.21
C VAL A 22 7.97 12.35 -1.26
N SER A 23 9.22 12.16 -0.81
CA SER A 23 10.34 12.01 -1.75
C SER A 23 10.25 10.70 -2.54
N GLY A 24 10.83 10.70 -3.74
CA GLY A 24 10.89 9.50 -4.57
C GLY A 24 11.68 8.36 -3.92
N GLU A 25 12.72 8.70 -3.13
CA GLU A 25 13.52 7.74 -2.38
C GLU A 25 12.70 7.05 -1.29
N LEU A 26 11.88 7.81 -0.55
CA LEU A 26 11.05 7.25 0.50
C LEU A 26 9.95 6.33 -0.06
N LEU A 27 9.37 6.68 -1.22
CA LEU A 27 8.46 5.80 -1.95
C LEU A 27 9.17 4.55 -2.46
N ALA A 28 10.38 4.68 -3.00
CA ALA A 28 11.17 3.56 -3.46
C ALA A 28 11.50 2.58 -2.32
N GLU A 29 11.83 3.08 -1.14
CA GLU A 29 12.04 2.24 0.04
C GLU A 29 10.80 1.43 0.43
N ALA A 30 9.60 2.02 0.32
CA ALA A 30 8.34 1.31 0.58
C ALA A 30 8.12 0.15 -0.40
N VAL A 31 8.39 0.39 -1.68
CA VAL A 31 8.31 -0.63 -2.72
C VAL A 31 9.38 -1.71 -2.51
N LEU A 32 10.62 -1.32 -2.26
CA LEU A 32 11.75 -2.24 -2.10
C LEU A 32 11.59 -3.14 -0.88
N GLU A 33 10.98 -2.67 0.23
CA GLU A 33 10.72 -3.53 1.39
C GLU A 33 9.80 -4.72 1.05
N ILE A 34 8.82 -4.52 0.15
CA ILE A 34 7.96 -5.61 -0.36
C ILE A 34 8.73 -6.51 -1.32
N VAL A 35 9.55 -5.93 -2.20
CA VAL A 35 10.38 -6.71 -3.14
C VAL A 35 11.40 -7.57 -2.39
N ASP A 36 12.05 -7.03 -1.37
CA ASP A 36 13.04 -7.76 -0.56
C ASP A 36 12.40 -8.92 0.21
N HIS A 37 11.14 -8.78 0.62
CA HIS A 37 10.43 -9.82 1.38
C HIS A 37 9.76 -10.88 0.50
N PHE A 38 9.11 -10.48 -0.59
CA PHE A 38 8.29 -11.38 -1.44
C PHE A 38 8.91 -11.67 -2.81
N GLY A 39 10.00 -10.99 -3.17
CA GLY A 39 10.71 -11.16 -4.44
C GLY A 39 10.13 -10.37 -5.62
N ALA A 40 8.95 -9.77 -5.48
CA ALA A 40 8.32 -8.98 -6.54
C ALA A 40 7.24 -8.03 -6.00
N ALA A 41 7.00 -6.94 -6.72
CA ALA A 41 5.85 -6.05 -6.58
C ALA A 41 5.59 -5.31 -7.89
N SER A 42 4.34 -4.90 -8.13
CA SER A 42 3.97 -4.00 -9.22
C SER A 42 3.72 -2.61 -8.64
N TYR A 43 4.35 -1.58 -9.22
CA TYR A 43 4.18 -0.19 -8.81
C TYR A 43 3.54 0.60 -9.95
N GLU A 44 2.30 1.05 -9.75
CA GLU A 44 1.53 1.81 -10.72
C GLU A 44 1.78 3.30 -10.49
N THR A 45 2.48 3.94 -11.42
CA THR A 45 2.84 5.36 -11.35
C THR A 45 1.71 6.30 -11.72
N GLN A 46 0.55 5.77 -12.13
CA GLN A 46 -0.62 6.59 -12.40
C GLN A 46 -1.11 7.22 -11.09
N LYS A 47 -1.28 8.54 -11.08
CA LYS A 47 -1.88 9.23 -9.95
C LYS A 47 -3.33 8.79 -9.76
N VAL A 48 -3.63 8.34 -8.56
CA VAL A 48 -4.99 8.10 -8.07
C VAL A 48 -5.37 9.30 -7.20
N GLU A 49 -6.43 10.01 -7.58
CA GLU A 49 -6.95 11.12 -6.77
C GLU A 49 -7.97 10.56 -5.77
N GLY A 50 -7.63 10.57 -4.49
CA GLY A 50 -8.55 10.17 -3.44
C GLY A 50 -9.35 11.36 -2.91
N HIS A 51 -10.58 11.07 -2.52
CA HIS A 51 -11.51 12.02 -1.95
C HIS A 51 -12.15 11.39 -0.73
N TRP A 52 -11.82 11.92 0.44
CA TRP A 52 -12.26 11.37 1.72
C TRP A 52 -13.02 12.43 2.50
N ARG A 53 -13.96 12.00 3.34
CA ARG A 53 -14.56 12.88 4.35
C ARG A 53 -13.92 12.65 5.69
N GLN A 54 -13.37 13.71 6.27
CA GLN A 54 -13.01 13.77 7.67
C GLN A 54 -13.95 14.74 8.37
N GLY A 55 -15.04 14.19 8.94
CA GLY A 55 -16.15 15.00 9.45
C GLY A 55 -16.82 15.81 8.33
N ALA A 56 -16.81 17.14 8.46
CA ALA A 56 -17.39 18.06 7.48
C ALA A 56 -16.44 18.47 6.34
N VAL A 57 -15.15 18.11 6.43
CA VAL A 57 -14.12 18.51 5.45
C VAL A 57 -13.92 17.39 4.44
N ILE A 58 -13.88 17.76 3.15
CA ILE A 58 -13.40 16.87 2.09
C ILE A 58 -11.88 17.02 2.01
N VAL A 59 -11.17 15.93 2.29
CA VAL A 59 -9.73 15.81 2.10
C VAL A 59 -9.49 15.24 0.72
N ARG A 60 -8.54 15.82 0.00
CA ARG A 60 -8.04 15.34 -1.29
C ARG A 60 -6.61 14.86 -1.13
N ASP A 61 -6.28 13.75 -1.75
CA ASP A 61 -4.90 13.27 -1.84
C ASP A 61 -4.54 12.83 -3.25
N ASN A 62 -3.23 12.75 -3.49
CA ASN A 62 -2.68 12.09 -4.66
C ASN A 62 -1.92 10.85 -4.19
N LEU A 63 -2.23 9.73 -4.81
CA LEU A 63 -1.73 8.42 -4.42
C LEU A 63 -1.14 7.69 -5.63
N VAL A 64 -0.32 6.69 -5.34
CA VAL A 64 0.15 5.67 -6.27
C VAL A 64 -0.17 4.29 -5.71
N LYS A 65 -0.34 3.31 -6.58
CA LYS A 65 -0.74 1.97 -6.16
C LYS A 65 0.45 1.00 -6.20
N LEU A 66 0.65 0.31 -5.08
CA LEU A 66 1.55 -0.83 -4.98
C LEU A 66 0.72 -2.11 -4.88
N VAL A 67 1.00 -3.08 -5.75
CA VAL A 67 0.29 -4.35 -5.83
C VAL A 67 1.26 -5.49 -5.61
N VAL A 68 0.90 -6.43 -4.75
CA VAL A 68 1.67 -7.66 -4.54
C VAL A 68 0.73 -8.85 -4.42
N ASP A 69 1.04 -9.91 -5.16
CA ASP A 69 0.36 -11.20 -5.09
C ASP A 69 1.26 -12.19 -4.36
N VAL A 70 0.73 -12.82 -3.33
CA VAL A 70 1.49 -13.78 -2.49
C VAL A 70 0.64 -15.01 -2.16
N PRO A 71 1.25 -16.15 -1.80
CA PRO A 71 0.52 -17.26 -1.22
C PRO A 71 -0.30 -16.81 -0.01
N ASP A 72 -1.53 -17.30 0.11
CA ASP A 72 -2.46 -16.92 1.18
C ASP A 72 -2.14 -17.61 2.50
N LEU A 73 -1.00 -17.24 3.09
CA LEU A 73 -0.51 -17.77 4.35
C LEU A 73 -0.77 -16.76 5.49
N PRO A 74 -1.08 -17.24 6.71
CA PRO A 74 -1.21 -16.36 7.88
C PRO A 74 0.01 -15.46 8.12
N GLY A 75 1.21 -15.96 7.83
CA GLY A 75 2.46 -15.20 7.92
C GLY A 75 2.48 -13.98 6.99
N ASN A 76 2.12 -14.18 5.71
CA ASN A 76 2.09 -13.10 4.72
C ASN A 76 1.03 -12.03 5.07
N ARG A 77 -0.13 -12.46 5.57
CA ARG A 77 -1.17 -11.54 6.07
C ARG A 77 -0.69 -10.72 7.25
N ARG A 78 0.01 -11.34 8.21
CA ARG A 78 0.58 -10.64 9.36
C ARG A 78 1.63 -9.65 8.90
N TRP A 79 2.56 -10.08 8.04
CA TRP A 79 3.62 -9.22 7.52
C TRP A 79 3.05 -7.98 6.81
N MET A 80 2.02 -8.13 5.98
CA MET A 80 1.37 -6.99 5.32
C MET A 80 0.67 -6.04 6.30
N LYS A 81 0.10 -6.53 7.40
CA LYS A 81 -0.45 -5.66 8.46
C LYS A 81 0.66 -4.88 9.16
N ASP A 82 1.78 -5.53 9.46
CA ASP A 82 2.92 -4.87 10.09
C ASP A 82 3.56 -3.86 9.14
N TYR A 83 3.63 -4.16 7.85
CA TYR A 83 4.04 -3.23 6.78
C TYR A 83 3.13 -2.00 6.75
N LYS A 84 1.80 -2.19 6.78
CA LYS A 84 0.84 -1.07 6.84
C LYS A 84 1.13 -0.13 8.01
N GLU A 85 1.31 -0.67 9.21
CA GLU A 85 1.56 0.13 10.41
C GLU A 85 2.91 0.87 10.36
N ARG A 86 3.98 0.19 9.91
CA ARG A 86 5.30 0.82 9.73
C ARG A 86 5.22 2.00 8.77
N TRP A 87 4.63 1.80 7.60
CA TRP A 87 4.58 2.84 6.57
C TRP A 87 3.58 3.94 6.84
N ARG A 88 2.48 3.65 7.55
CA ARG A 88 1.60 4.69 8.11
C ARG A 88 2.39 5.67 8.99
N TYR A 89 3.25 5.16 9.86
CA TYR A 89 4.08 6.00 10.72
C TYR A 89 5.17 6.76 9.93
N ARG A 90 5.91 6.07 9.05
CA ARG A 90 7.00 6.67 8.26
C ARG A 90 6.52 7.75 7.28
N LEU A 91 5.30 7.63 6.78
CA LEU A 91 4.67 8.60 5.87
C LEU A 91 3.82 9.62 6.62
N GLU A 92 3.88 9.64 7.95
CA GLU A 92 3.16 10.56 8.84
C GLU A 92 1.64 10.62 8.54
N GLN A 93 1.05 9.47 8.17
CA GLN A 93 -0.36 9.37 7.78
C GLN A 93 -1.27 9.05 8.96
N VAL A 94 -2.52 9.51 8.90
CA VAL A 94 -3.54 9.15 9.90
C VAL A 94 -3.93 7.69 9.73
N ASP A 95 -4.10 7.26 8.47
CA ASP A 95 -4.26 5.88 8.07
C ASP A 95 -3.55 5.66 6.73
N LEU A 96 -3.16 4.42 6.45
CA LEU A 96 -2.63 4.00 5.16
C LEU A 96 -3.59 3.00 4.54
N TRP A 97 -4.17 3.35 3.40
CA TRP A 97 -5.18 2.50 2.78
C TRP A 97 -4.55 1.23 2.19
N MET A 98 -5.11 0.09 2.57
CA MET A 98 -4.70 -1.22 2.09
C MET A 98 -5.91 -2.14 1.92
N ILE A 99 -6.02 -2.78 0.77
CA ILE A 99 -7.03 -3.79 0.47
C ILE A 99 -6.34 -5.14 0.34
N SER A 100 -7.04 -6.21 0.74
CA SER A 100 -6.62 -7.57 0.43
C SER A 100 -7.77 -8.38 -0.14
N GLN A 101 -7.54 -9.13 -1.23
CA GLN A 101 -8.56 -9.95 -1.90
C GLN A 101 -7.99 -11.30 -2.34
N ALA A 102 -8.84 -12.33 -2.36
CA ALA A 102 -8.40 -13.67 -2.77
C ALA A 102 -8.23 -13.67 -4.28
N VAL A 103 -7.17 -14.31 -4.76
CA VAL A 103 -6.93 -14.49 -6.20
C VAL A 103 -6.95 -15.98 -6.48
N GLU A 104 -7.81 -16.36 -7.41
CA GLU A 104 -7.84 -17.69 -7.98
C GLU A 104 -7.27 -17.61 -9.38
N VAL A 105 -6.35 -18.52 -9.69
CA VAL A 105 -5.87 -18.76 -11.04
C VAL A 105 -6.48 -20.09 -11.44
N GLU A 106 -7.43 -20.04 -12.37
CA GLU A 106 -8.03 -21.24 -12.98
C GLU A 106 -7.09 -21.86 -14.02
#